data_AF-B9NQJ1-F1
#
_entry.id   AF-B9NQJ1-F1
#
_cell.length_a   1.000
_cell.length_b   1.000
_cell.length_c   1.000
_cell.angle_alpha   90.00
_cell.angle_beta   90.00
_cell.angle_gamma   90.00
#
_symmetry.space_group_name_H-M   'P 1'
#
loop_
_entity.id
_entity.type
_entity.pdbx_description
1 polymer ?
#
loop_
_entity_poly.entity_id
_entity_poly.type
_entity_poly.pdbx_seq_one_letter_code
_entity_poly.pdbx_strand_id
1 'polypeptide(L)'
;MDGVMLDNMWNVVKPEDDLWIIGDFVFGVPAKDPVYLQQIFGQLPGARKHLIVGNHDSDLTQSLDWSSVSLLAEVADGPKNQRNTLCHYPMITWNHARQDALQLFGYVHNNWRGSRNSVNVGVDVWDFMPLTHDDVARRA
;
A
#
# COMPACT_ATOMS: atom_id res chain seq x y z
N MET A 1 -7.88 15.50 -2.62
CA MET A 1 -7.18 14.25 -2.93
C MET A 1 -7.60 13.19 -1.91
N ASP A 2 -7.39 13.46 -0.62
CA ASP A 2 -7.73 12.55 0.49
C ASP A 2 -9.19 12.08 0.47
N GLY A 3 -10.15 12.99 0.31
CA GLY A 3 -11.57 12.63 0.21
C GLY A 3 -11.89 11.69 -0.97
N VAL A 4 -11.26 11.89 -2.14
CA VAL A 4 -11.45 11.00 -3.30
C VAL A 4 -10.89 9.61 -3.02
N MET A 5 -9.71 9.53 -2.41
CA MET A 5 -9.12 8.25 -2.03
C MET A 5 -9.97 7.52 -0.99
N LEU A 6 -10.46 8.23 0.03
CA LEU A 6 -11.37 7.66 1.03
C LEU A 6 -12.66 7.14 0.39
N ASP A 7 -13.32 7.92 -0.47
CA ASP A 7 -14.54 7.51 -1.16
C ASP A 7 -14.30 6.27 -2.03
N ASN A 8 -13.20 6.26 -2.79
CA ASN A 8 -12.80 5.11 -3.61
C ASN A 8 -12.57 3.86 -2.76
N MET A 9 -11.91 3.99 -1.61
CA MET A 9 -11.69 2.89 -0.68
C MET A 9 -13.01 2.36 -0.11
N TRP A 10 -13.90 3.25 0.35
CA TRP A 10 -15.22 2.86 0.89
C TRP A 10 -16.10 2.14 -0.12
N ASN A 11 -15.93 2.40 -1.42
CA ASN A 11 -16.68 1.74 -2.48
C ASN A 11 -16.28 0.28 -2.72
N VAL A 12 -15.07 -0.14 -2.34
CA VAL A 12 -14.53 -1.45 -2.74
C VAL A 12 -13.96 -2.29 -1.60
N VAL A 13 -13.45 -1.65 -0.52
CA VAL A 13 -12.84 -2.34 0.61
C VAL A 13 -13.91 -2.85 1.56
N LYS A 14 -13.87 -4.14 1.88
CA LYS A 14 -14.81 -4.82 2.76
C LYS A 14 -14.22 -5.02 4.16
N PRO A 15 -15.07 -5.20 5.21
CA PRO A 15 -14.59 -5.43 6.57
C PRO A 15 -13.68 -6.64 6.75
N GLU A 16 -13.84 -7.67 5.92
CA GLU A 16 -13.04 -8.90 5.95
C GLU A 16 -11.68 -8.80 5.23
N ASP A 17 -11.42 -7.71 4.50
CA ASP A 17 -10.20 -7.55 3.71
C ASP A 17 -8.98 -7.16 4.57
N ASP A 18 -7.79 -7.32 3.99
CA ASP A 18 -6.53 -6.74 4.46
C ASP A 18 -6.17 -5.52 3.60
N LEU A 19 -6.27 -4.33 4.17
CA LEU A 19 -5.90 -3.08 3.53
C LEU A 19 -4.41 -2.78 3.79
N TRP A 20 -3.59 -2.94 2.76
CA TRP A 20 -2.17 -2.63 2.78
C TRP A 20 -1.88 -1.23 2.24
N ILE A 21 -1.35 -0.35 3.10
CA ILE A 21 -0.81 0.95 2.71
C ILE A 21 0.68 0.80 2.44
N ILE A 22 1.10 1.00 1.18
CA ILE A 22 2.51 0.84 0.76
C ILE A 22 3.28 2.16 0.88
N GLY A 23 3.36 2.64 2.12
CA GLY A 23 4.13 3.79 2.57
C GLY A 23 3.51 5.15 2.27
N ASP A 24 4.10 6.16 2.90
CA ASP A 24 3.75 7.58 2.79
C ASP A 24 2.25 7.83 3.03
N PHE A 25 1.73 7.30 4.14
CA PHE A 25 0.30 7.39 4.48
C PHE A 25 -0.19 8.84 4.53
N VAL A 26 0.62 9.72 5.12
CA VAL A 26 0.42 11.18 5.12
C VAL A 26 1.79 11.84 4.93
N PHE A 27 1.85 12.90 4.12
CA PHE A 27 3.08 13.66 3.87
C PHE A 27 2.94 15.13 4.26
N GLY A 28 4.08 15.83 4.37
CA GLY A 28 4.13 17.28 4.59
C GLY A 28 3.84 17.71 6.03
N VAL A 29 3.26 18.90 6.20
CA VAL A 29 2.92 19.45 7.53
C VAL A 29 1.91 18.57 8.28
N PRO A 30 0.85 18.04 7.66
CA PRO A 30 -0.14 17.20 8.37
C PRO A 30 0.45 15.91 8.95
N ALA A 31 1.52 15.37 8.36
CA ALA A 31 2.20 14.17 8.87
C ALA A 31 2.86 14.38 10.26
N LYS A 32 3.00 15.63 10.71
CA LYS A 32 3.54 16.01 12.02
C LYS A 32 2.45 16.32 13.04
N ASP A 33 1.18 16.23 12.65
CA ASP A 33 0.03 16.51 13.51
C ASP A 33 -0.62 15.19 13.96
N PRO A 34 -0.47 14.79 15.24
CA PRO A 34 -1.05 13.55 15.73
C PRO A 34 -2.58 13.56 15.72
N VAL A 35 -3.22 14.73 15.84
CA VAL A 35 -4.69 14.84 15.79
C VAL A 35 -5.16 14.58 14.36
N TYR A 36 -4.50 15.18 13.37
CA TYR A 36 -4.81 14.92 11.97
C TYR A 36 -4.63 13.44 11.61
N LEU A 37 -3.49 12.84 12.00
CA LEU A 37 -3.19 11.44 11.74
C LEU A 37 -4.27 10.50 12.31
N GLN A 38 -4.73 10.73 13.54
CA GLN A 38 -5.81 9.96 14.15
C GLN A 38 -7.14 10.17 13.41
N GLN A 39 -7.46 11.41 13.01
CA GLN A 39 -8.68 11.72 12.28
C GLN A 39 -8.73 11.05 10.90
N ILE A 40 -7.64 11.08 10.13
CA ILE A 40 -7.61 10.47 8.80
C ILE A 40 -7.57 8.94 8.90
N PHE A 41 -6.82 8.39 9.87
CA PHE A 41 -6.77 6.94 10.11
C PHE A 41 -8.13 6.36 10.52
N GLY A 42 -8.88 7.10 11.34
CA GLY A 42 -10.24 6.75 11.75
C GLY A 42 -11.27 6.79 10.62
N GLN A 43 -10.98 7.47 9.51
CA GLN A 43 -11.85 7.54 8.33
C GLN A 43 -11.63 6.37 7.35
N LEU A 44 -10.52 5.64 7.49
CA LEU A 44 -10.26 4.47 6.66
C LEU A 44 -11.33 3.38 6.91
N PRO A 45 -11.74 2.61 5.87
CA PRO A 45 -12.70 1.52 6.00
C PRO A 45 -12.33 0.51 7.11
N GLY A 46 -13.33 -0.20 7.63
CA GLY A 46 -13.21 -1.10 8.78
C GLY A 46 -12.41 -2.40 8.56
N ALA A 47 -11.67 -2.51 7.45
CA ALA A 47 -10.75 -3.61 7.17
C ALA A 47 -9.56 -3.64 8.14
N ARG A 48 -8.80 -4.74 8.16
CA ARG A 48 -7.51 -4.77 8.86
C ARG A 48 -6.51 -3.90 8.12
N LYS A 49 -5.82 -3.02 8.84
CA LYS A 49 -4.97 -1.98 8.25
C LYS A 49 -3.51 -2.34 8.49
N HIS A 50 -2.71 -2.40 7.43
CA HIS A 50 -1.29 -2.74 7.50
C HIS A 50 -0.47 -1.64 6.85
N LEU A 51 0.67 -1.32 7.45
CA LEU A 51 1.60 -0.31 6.92
C LEU A 51 2.92 -0.96 6.49
N ILE A 52 3.29 -0.75 5.24
CA ILE A 52 4.68 -0.82 4.81
C ILE A 52 5.28 0.57 4.93
N VAL A 53 6.30 0.75 5.75
CA VAL A 53 6.83 2.08 6.11
C VAL A 53 7.51 2.74 4.91
N GLY A 54 7.02 3.92 4.52
CA GLY A 54 7.64 4.83 3.56
C GLY A 54 8.56 5.86 4.22
N ASN A 55 9.26 6.68 3.43
CA ASN A 55 10.20 7.66 3.98
C ASN A 55 9.52 8.84 4.69
N HIS A 56 8.23 9.07 4.49
CA HIS A 56 7.47 10.11 5.17
C HIS A 56 6.73 9.61 6.43
N ASP A 57 6.73 8.29 6.66
CA ASP A 57 6.05 7.69 7.81
C ASP A 57 6.92 7.74 9.06
N SER A 58 6.82 8.86 9.79
CA SER A 58 7.50 9.03 11.08
C SER A 58 6.98 8.07 12.16
N ASP A 59 7.63 8.05 13.33
CA ASP A 59 7.19 7.29 14.50
C ASP A 59 5.73 7.59 14.88
N LEU A 60 5.27 8.83 14.67
CA LEU A 60 3.86 9.20 14.91
C LEU A 60 2.91 8.42 13.98
N THR A 61 3.20 8.37 12.68
CA THR A 61 2.41 7.61 11.71
C THR A 61 2.44 6.12 12.04
N GLN A 62 3.61 5.59 12.40
CA GLN A 62 3.78 4.18 12.74
C GLN A 62 3.10 3.79 14.06
N SER A 63 2.87 4.75 14.96
CA SER A 63 2.20 4.53 16.26
C SER A 63 0.67 4.48 16.20
N LEU A 64 0.06 4.69 15.03
CA LEU A 64 -1.37 4.50 14.84
C LEU A 64 -1.76 3.03 15.02
N ASP A 65 -3.05 2.75 15.16
CA ASP A 65 -3.60 1.43 15.49
C ASP A 65 -3.59 0.45 14.28
N TRP A 66 -2.40 0.27 13.68
CA TRP A 66 -2.17 -0.67 12.59
C TRP A 66 -2.20 -2.12 13.10
N SER A 67 -2.78 -3.02 12.31
CA SER A 67 -2.70 -4.47 12.54
C SER A 67 -1.27 -5.00 12.35
N SER A 68 -0.47 -4.38 11.46
CA SER A 68 0.98 -4.54 11.45
C SER A 68 1.70 -3.34 10.83
N VAL A 69 2.96 -3.15 11.21
CA VAL A 69 3.88 -2.14 10.65
C VAL A 69 5.18 -2.84 10.31
N SER A 70 5.70 -2.68 9.09
CA SER A 70 6.92 -3.35 8.63
C SER A 70 7.61 -2.57 7.52
N LEU A 71 8.92 -2.75 7.32
CA LEU A 71 9.63 -2.15 6.17
C LEU A 71 9.45 -2.98 4.89
N LEU A 72 9.16 -4.27 5.05
CA LEU A 72 8.95 -5.24 3.98
C LEU A 72 8.04 -6.34 4.51
N ALA A 73 7.12 -6.83 3.68
CA ALA A 73 6.28 -7.98 4.01
C ALA A 73 6.17 -8.95 2.83
N GLU A 74 5.96 -10.22 3.15
CA GLU A 74 5.57 -11.24 2.18
C GLU A 74 4.14 -11.67 2.47
N VAL A 75 3.22 -11.37 1.56
CA VAL A 75 1.79 -11.61 1.71
C VAL A 75 1.35 -12.68 0.73
N ALA A 76 0.74 -13.74 1.26
CA ALA A 76 0.18 -14.81 0.44
C ALA A 76 -1.17 -14.33 -0.13
N ASP A 77 -1.24 -14.17 -1.45
CA ASP A 77 -2.46 -13.75 -2.14
C ASP A 77 -2.43 -14.22 -3.61
N GLY A 78 -3.60 -14.27 -4.25
CA GLY A 78 -3.80 -14.69 -5.63
C GLY A 78 -4.11 -16.18 -5.80
N PRO A 79 -4.28 -16.64 -7.05
CA PRO A 79 -4.85 -17.96 -7.36
C PRO A 79 -3.97 -19.15 -6.92
N LYS A 80 -2.66 -18.94 -6.74
CA LYS A 80 -1.74 -19.97 -6.24
C LYS A 80 -1.36 -19.74 -4.76
N ASN A 81 -1.96 -18.76 -4.10
CA ASN A 81 -1.59 -18.33 -2.76
C ASN A 81 -0.07 -18.01 -2.65
N GLN A 82 0.48 -17.44 -3.72
CA GLN A 82 1.90 -17.13 -3.81
C GLN A 82 2.26 -15.94 -2.91
N ARG A 83 3.49 -15.94 -2.39
CA ARG A 83 3.98 -14.86 -1.51
C ARG A 83 4.46 -13.68 -2.33
N ASN A 84 3.65 -12.63 -2.39
CA ASN A 84 3.99 -11.37 -3.03
C ASN A 84 4.77 -10.49 -2.05
N THR A 85 5.80 -9.78 -2.54
CA THR A 85 6.63 -8.90 -1.72
C THR A 85 6.10 -7.48 -1.75
N LEU A 86 5.81 -6.91 -0.59
CA LEU A 86 5.42 -5.51 -0.46
C LEU A 86 6.59 -4.72 0.11
N CYS A 87 7.01 -3.67 -0.58
CA CYS A 87 8.06 -2.76 -0.13
C CYS A 87 7.78 -1.38 -0.71
N HIS A 88 7.92 -0.31 0.09
CA HIS A 88 7.70 1.05 -0.40
C HIS A 88 8.61 1.38 -1.59
N TYR A 89 9.86 0.91 -1.55
CA TYR A 89 10.83 1.14 -2.62
C TYR A 89 10.79 0.05 -3.69
N PRO A 90 11.03 0.39 -4.96
CA PRO A 90 11.28 -0.61 -5.98
C PRO A 90 12.52 -1.42 -5.68
N MET A 91 12.44 -2.73 -5.91
CA MET A 91 13.53 -3.67 -5.67
C MET A 91 14.09 -4.23 -6.97
N ILE A 92 15.41 -4.41 -7.05
CA ILE A 92 16.07 -5.08 -8.20
C ILE A 92 15.70 -6.57 -8.23
N THR A 93 15.57 -7.21 -7.06
CA THR A 93 15.11 -8.59 -6.90
C THR A 93 14.52 -8.78 -5.51
N TRP A 94 13.67 -9.79 -5.35
CA TRP A 94 13.04 -10.18 -4.09
C TRP A 94 12.94 -11.71 -4.04
N ASN A 95 12.46 -12.24 -2.91
CA ASN A 95 12.24 -13.66 -2.78
C ASN A 95 11.16 -14.11 -3.78
N HIS A 96 11.34 -15.28 -4.41
CA HIS A 96 10.46 -15.80 -5.47
C HIS A 96 10.31 -14.91 -6.73
N ALA A 97 11.15 -13.89 -6.94
CA ALA A 97 11.10 -13.02 -8.12
C ALA A 97 11.30 -13.73 -9.48
N ARG A 98 11.75 -14.99 -9.49
CA ARG A 98 11.89 -15.81 -10.72
C ARG A 98 10.77 -16.85 -10.87
N GLN A 99 9.76 -16.80 -10.00
CA GLN A 99 8.61 -17.69 -9.98
C GLN A 99 7.35 -16.84 -10.22
N ASP A 100 6.30 -17.05 -9.44
CA ASP A 100 4.99 -16.39 -9.60
C ASP A 100 4.82 -15.13 -8.72
N ALA A 101 5.80 -14.77 -7.88
CA ALA A 101 5.65 -13.66 -6.93
C ALA A 101 5.78 -12.30 -7.59
N LEU A 102 4.82 -11.42 -7.26
CA LEU A 102 4.87 -10.01 -7.61
C LEU A 102 5.58 -9.22 -6.51
N GLN A 103 6.22 -8.12 -6.88
CA GLN A 103 6.66 -7.08 -5.96
C GLN A 103 5.78 -5.84 -6.15
N LEU A 104 5.17 -5.37 -5.07
CA LEU A 104 4.29 -4.21 -5.07
C LEU A 104 5.02 -3.08 -4.37
N PHE A 105 5.12 -1.93 -5.04
CA PHE A 105 5.88 -0.78 -4.54
C PHE A 105 5.25 0.57 -4.84
N GLY A 106 5.69 1.62 -4.14
CA GLY A 106 5.26 2.99 -4.35
C GLY A 106 6.45 3.90 -4.67
N TYR A 107 6.58 5.01 -3.94
CA TYR A 107 7.73 5.93 -3.93
C TYR A 107 8.01 6.72 -5.22
N VAL A 108 7.97 6.07 -6.39
CA VAL A 108 8.42 6.66 -7.66
C VAL A 108 7.37 7.52 -8.35
N HIS A 109 6.15 7.63 -7.79
CA HIS A 109 5.04 8.34 -8.39
C HIS A 109 4.79 7.91 -9.85
N ASN A 110 4.29 8.80 -10.69
CA ASN A 110 4.11 8.57 -12.12
C ASN A 110 5.41 8.46 -12.96
N ASN A 111 6.60 8.53 -12.35
CA ASN A 111 7.86 8.45 -13.09
C ASN A 111 8.14 7.04 -13.63
N TRP A 112 7.60 5.99 -12.99
CA TRP A 112 7.78 4.61 -13.45
C TRP A 112 6.64 3.71 -13.03
N ARG A 113 6.05 2.96 -13.97
CA ARG A 113 4.96 2.01 -13.69
C ARG A 113 5.44 0.67 -13.12
N GLY A 114 6.74 0.39 -13.12
CA GLY A 114 7.32 -0.91 -12.74
C GLY A 114 7.81 -1.74 -13.94
N SER A 115 8.29 -2.96 -13.66
CA SER A 115 8.73 -3.97 -14.64
C SER A 115 7.65 -5.03 -14.85
N ARG A 116 8.01 -6.23 -15.34
CA ARG A 116 7.05 -7.33 -15.55
C ARG A 116 6.41 -7.77 -14.23
N ASN A 117 7.19 -8.14 -13.23
CA ASN A 117 6.68 -8.67 -11.97
C ASN A 117 6.94 -7.75 -10.76
N SER A 118 7.41 -6.53 -11.00
CA SER A 118 7.49 -5.45 -10.02
C SER A 118 6.55 -4.35 -10.48
N VAL A 119 5.54 -4.04 -9.67
CA VAL A 119 4.41 -3.19 -10.04
C VAL A 119 4.33 -1.99 -9.11
N ASN A 120 4.33 -0.80 -9.70
CA ASN A 120 4.04 0.42 -8.97
C ASN A 120 2.54 0.46 -8.64
N VAL A 121 2.20 0.49 -7.36
CA VAL A 121 0.85 0.59 -6.81
C VAL A 121 0.54 1.98 -6.25
N GLY A 122 1.38 2.97 -6.55
CA GLY A 122 1.14 4.38 -6.24
C GLY A 122 -0.19 4.84 -6.81
N VAL A 123 -1.05 5.38 -5.95
CA VAL A 123 -2.42 5.79 -6.28
C VAL A 123 -2.50 6.78 -7.46
N ASP A 124 -1.44 7.56 -7.68
CA ASP A 124 -1.31 8.53 -8.76
C ASP A 124 -1.15 7.92 -10.17
N VAL A 125 -0.88 6.61 -10.28
CA VAL A 125 -0.89 5.87 -11.55
C VAL A 125 -2.11 4.95 -11.72
N TRP A 126 -3.04 5.00 -10.76
CA TRP A 126 -4.24 4.14 -10.69
C TRP A 126 -5.53 4.95 -10.39
N ASP A 127 -5.60 6.19 -10.88
CA ASP A 127 -6.78 7.05 -10.74
C ASP A 127 -7.29 7.21 -9.29
N PHE A 128 -6.35 7.17 -8.34
CA PHE A 128 -6.63 7.24 -6.90
C PHE A 128 -7.47 6.07 -6.35
N MET A 129 -7.49 4.93 -7.04
CA MET A 129 -8.16 3.71 -6.60
C MET A 129 -7.21 2.81 -5.78
N PRO A 130 -7.71 2.12 -4.74
CA PRO A 130 -6.99 0.97 -4.20
C PRO A 130 -7.00 -0.18 -5.22
N LEU A 131 -6.08 -1.12 -5.07
CA LEU A 131 -5.92 -2.25 -5.99
C LEU A 131 -6.16 -3.57 -5.29
N THR A 132 -6.82 -4.49 -6.00
CA THR A 132 -6.81 -5.89 -5.63
C THR A 132 -5.55 -6.57 -6.18
N HIS A 133 -5.20 -7.75 -5.66
CA HIS A 133 -4.16 -8.58 -6.27
C HIS A 133 -4.39 -8.80 -7.77
N ASP A 134 -5.64 -9.03 -8.19
CA ASP A 134 -5.97 -9.30 -9.59
C ASP A 134 -5.72 -8.09 -10.51
N ASP A 135 -5.87 -6.87 -10.00
CA ASP A 135 -5.54 -5.66 -10.76
C ASP A 135 -4.03 -5.52 -10.99
N VAL A 136 -3.25 -5.79 -9.93
CA VAL A 136 -1.78 -5.80 -9.98
C VAL A 136 -1.30 -6.89 -10.93
N ALA A 137 -1.84 -8.10 -10.82
CA ALA A 137 -1.49 -9.25 -11.65
C ALA A 137 -1.88 -9.04 -13.14
N ARG A 138 -3.00 -8.37 -13.43
CA ARG A 138 -3.41 -8.06 -14.80
C ARG A 138 -2.45 -7.08 -15.50
N ARG A 139 -1.79 -6.21 -14.73
CA ARG A 139 -0.79 -5.26 -15.24
C ARG A 139 0.61 -5.86 -15.32
N ALA A 140 0.90 -6.95 -14.61
CA ALA A 140 2.20 -7.63 -14.60
C ALA A 140 2.43 -8.44 -15.90
#